data_AF-A0A7G9W4W4-F1
#
_entry.id   AF-A0A7G9W4W4-F1
#
_cell.length_a   1.000
_cell.length_b   1.000
_cell.length_c   1.000
_cell.angle_alpha   90.00
_cell.angle_beta   90.00
_cell.angle_gamma   90.00
#
_symmetry.space_group_name_H-M   'P 1'
#
loop_
_entity.id
_entity.type
_entity.pdbx_description
1 polymer ?
#
loop_
_entity_poly.entity_id
_entity_poly.type
_entity_poly.pdbx_seq_one_letter_code
_entity_poly.pdbx_strand_id
1 'polypeptide(L)'
;MIKKIALTLFIIIVFFSNNTLAGDIPEAIMSGENQALFIGTITSINTDKFQITPSTVIMGSIESPTVNIEKFDNYYGNNLSPAIGDIIVAVLIDENKIDSLWVFKATSADYETLELISEPYSMVVRYQEYINSGEYFRAQEKIDTETTTEVIAQTNTDDEQDNSNNRIYLYTLMAVLSVFVLVRLFLNKRNH
;
A
#
# COMPACT_ATOMS: atom_id res chain seq x y z
N MET A 1 -2.85 -37.80 -27.97
CA MET A 1 -2.81 -36.37 -28.37
C MET A 1 -3.24 -35.43 -27.24
N ILE A 2 -4.30 -35.74 -26.48
CA ILE A 2 -4.78 -34.97 -25.30
C ILE A 2 -3.68 -34.64 -24.27
N LYS A 3 -2.79 -35.60 -23.92
CA LYS A 3 -1.69 -35.36 -22.97
C LYS A 3 -0.67 -34.31 -23.42
N LYS A 4 -0.42 -34.20 -24.73
CA LYS A 4 0.50 -33.20 -25.30
C LYS A 4 -0.12 -31.82 -25.30
N ILE A 5 -1.42 -31.72 -25.59
CA ILE A 5 -2.18 -30.46 -25.53
C ILE A 5 -2.27 -29.94 -24.09
N ALA A 6 -2.51 -30.81 -23.10
CA ALA A 6 -2.54 -30.43 -21.69
C ALA A 6 -1.18 -29.93 -21.19
N LEU A 7 -0.08 -30.57 -21.60
CA LEU A 7 1.28 -30.13 -21.26
C LEU A 7 1.61 -28.77 -21.87
N THR A 8 1.22 -28.53 -23.14
CA THR A 8 1.41 -27.24 -23.80
C THR A 8 0.60 -26.14 -23.12
N LEU A 9 -0.64 -26.41 -22.71
CA LEU A 9 -1.46 -25.44 -21.97
C LEU A 9 -0.86 -25.11 -20.60
N PHE A 10 -0.35 -26.11 -19.88
CA PHE A 10 0.30 -25.93 -18.59
C PHE A 10 1.57 -25.08 -18.69
N ILE A 11 2.39 -25.32 -19.72
CA ILE A 11 3.60 -24.53 -19.99
C ILE A 11 3.24 -23.07 -20.28
N ILE A 12 2.20 -22.81 -21.08
CA ILE A 12 1.74 -21.46 -21.39
C ILE A 12 1.26 -20.72 -20.12
N ILE A 13 0.53 -21.39 -19.23
CA ILE A 13 0.06 -20.80 -17.97
C ILE A 13 1.22 -20.41 -17.04
N VAL A 14 2.28 -21.23 -16.97
CA VAL A 14 3.48 -20.94 -16.17
C VAL A 14 4.31 -19.79 -16.74
N PHE A 15 4.27 -19.57 -18.07
CA PHE A 15 4.93 -18.42 -18.69
C PHE A 15 4.17 -17.10 -18.53
N PHE A 16 2.86 -17.13 -18.23
CA PHE A 16 2.05 -15.93 -17.99
C PHE A 16 1.95 -15.54 -16.51
N SER A 17 2.53 -16.30 -15.57
CA SER A 17 2.41 -16.03 -14.13
C SER A 17 3.40 -15.01 -13.54
N ASN A 18 4.10 -14.20 -14.34
CA ASN A 18 4.99 -13.16 -13.82
C ASN A 18 4.65 -11.77 -14.36
N ASN A 19 3.50 -11.25 -13.96
CA ASN A 19 3.38 -9.81 -13.71
C ASN A 19 3.01 -9.69 -12.25
N THR A 20 4.00 -9.80 -11.36
CA THR A 20 3.85 -9.16 -10.06
C THR A 20 3.69 -7.67 -10.36
N LEU A 21 2.46 -7.17 -10.27
CA LEU A 21 2.24 -5.82 -9.80
C LEU A 21 2.76 -5.79 -8.36
N ALA A 22 4.08 -5.74 -8.21
CA ALA A 22 4.63 -5.16 -7.01
C ALA A 22 4.12 -3.73 -7.08
N GLY A 23 3.15 -3.37 -6.23
CA GLY A 23 2.98 -1.97 -5.90
C GLY A 23 4.38 -1.46 -5.61
N ASP A 24 4.76 -0.35 -6.25
CA ASP A 24 6.08 0.23 -6.07
C ASP A 24 6.36 0.29 -4.56
N ILE A 25 7.59 -0.07 -4.17
CA ILE A 25 7.96 -0.23 -2.74
C ILE A 25 7.51 0.96 -1.89
N PRO A 26 7.53 2.23 -2.39
CA PRO A 26 6.97 3.35 -1.66
C PRO A 26 5.51 3.18 -1.27
N GLU A 27 4.64 2.81 -2.21
CA GLU A 27 3.21 2.61 -2.02
C GLU A 27 2.90 1.36 -1.20
N ALA A 28 3.70 0.29 -1.34
CA ALA A 28 3.49 -0.95 -0.60
C ALA A 28 3.65 -0.77 0.93
N ILE A 29 4.38 0.25 1.37
CA ILE A 29 4.55 0.56 2.80
C ILE A 29 3.27 1.14 3.42
N MET A 30 2.33 1.65 2.62
CA MET A 30 1.12 2.35 3.08
C MET A 30 -0.17 1.56 2.86
N SER A 31 -0.14 0.25 3.10
CA SER A 31 -1.35 -0.59 3.09
C SER A 31 -2.20 -0.41 4.37
N GLY A 32 -2.79 0.77 4.56
CA GLY A 32 -3.74 1.04 5.64
C GLY A 32 -4.09 2.52 5.83
N GLU A 33 -5.30 2.82 6.32
CA GLU A 33 -5.82 4.19 6.47
C GLU A 33 -5.04 5.04 7.50
N ASN A 34 -4.40 4.41 8.49
CA ASN A 34 -3.71 5.10 9.60
C ASN A 34 -2.19 4.91 9.57
N GLN A 35 -1.64 4.60 8.40
CA GLN A 35 -0.19 4.41 8.26
C GLN A 35 0.50 5.75 7.97
N ALA A 36 1.66 5.98 8.59
CA ALA A 36 2.49 7.15 8.28
C ALA A 36 3.98 6.83 8.39
N LEU A 37 4.74 7.16 7.36
CA LEU A 37 6.20 7.14 7.40
C LEU A 37 6.70 8.52 7.82
N PHE A 38 7.48 8.59 8.89
CA PHE A 38 7.95 9.86 9.42
C PHE A 38 9.37 9.81 10.00
N ILE A 39 9.97 11.00 10.06
CA ILE A 39 11.18 11.31 10.82
C ILE A 39 10.75 12.02 12.10
N GLY A 40 11.30 11.62 13.24
CA GLY A 40 11.00 12.27 14.51
C GLY A 40 12.14 12.17 15.51
N THR A 41 11.98 12.88 16.63
CA THR A 41 12.95 12.88 17.73
C THR A 41 12.32 12.32 18.99
N ILE A 42 13.02 11.42 19.69
CA ILE A 42 12.61 10.96 21.02
C ILE A 42 12.82 12.11 22.01
N THR A 43 11.74 12.68 22.52
CA THR A 43 11.78 13.85 23.42
C THR A 43 11.65 13.49 24.89
N SER A 44 11.01 12.36 25.20
CA SER A 44 10.85 11.89 26.57
C SER A 44 10.78 10.36 26.64
N ILE A 45 11.24 9.82 27.77
CA ILE A 45 11.17 8.40 28.11
C ILE A 45 10.45 8.27 29.44
N ASN A 46 9.22 7.76 29.41
CA ASN A 46 8.43 7.41 30.60
C ASN A 46 8.70 5.95 30.99
N THR A 47 7.98 5.39 31.98
CA THR A 47 8.20 4.00 32.45
C THR A 47 8.13 3.00 31.30
N ASP A 48 7.08 3.06 30.48
CA ASP A 48 6.81 2.05 29.43
C ASP A 48 6.65 2.65 28.03
N LYS A 49 6.83 3.97 27.89
CA LYS A 49 6.57 4.68 26.62
C LYS A 49 7.69 5.62 26.21
N PHE A 50 7.87 5.74 24.91
CA PHE A 50 8.61 6.85 24.29
C PHE A 50 7.64 7.90 23.79
N GLN A 51 7.95 9.16 24.06
CA GLN A 51 7.31 10.29 23.41
C GLN A 51 8.19 10.75 22.25
N ILE A 52 7.60 10.79 21.06
CA ILE A 52 8.27 11.20 19.83
C ILE A 52 7.60 12.46 19.30
N THR A 53 8.40 13.44 18.90
CA THR A 53 7.93 14.61 18.17
C THR A 53 8.31 14.42 16.70
N PRO A 54 7.33 14.20 15.80
CA PRO A 54 7.59 14.16 14.36
C PRO A 54 8.15 15.51 13.88
N SER A 55 9.22 15.46 13.09
CA SER A 55 9.79 16.64 12.42
C SER A 55 9.39 16.69 10.94
N THR A 56 9.26 15.52 10.31
CA THR A 56 8.95 15.39 8.89
C THR A 56 8.01 14.19 8.72
N VAL A 57 6.80 14.41 8.21
CA VAL A 57 5.93 13.32 7.75
C VAL A 57 6.22 13.14 6.27
N ILE A 58 6.78 11.99 5.91
CA ILE A 58 7.23 11.68 4.55
C ILE A 58 6.04 11.17 3.71
N MET A 59 5.20 10.32 4.31
CA MET A 59 4.05 9.70 3.67
C MET A 59 2.96 9.45 4.73
N GLY A 60 1.69 9.57 4.35
CA GLY A 60 0.54 9.54 5.26
C GLY A 60 0.33 10.82 6.05
N SER A 61 -0.40 10.72 7.15
CA SER A 61 -0.68 11.84 8.05
C SER A 61 -0.48 11.46 9.51
N ILE A 62 -0.10 12.45 10.32
CA ILE A 62 -0.05 12.35 11.77
C ILE A 62 -0.79 13.57 12.33
N GLU A 63 -1.95 13.34 12.95
CA GLU A 63 -2.81 14.41 13.46
C GLU A 63 -2.26 15.05 14.75
N SER A 64 -1.51 14.28 15.53
CA SER A 64 -1.00 14.72 16.83
C SER A 64 0.42 15.30 16.73
N PRO A 65 0.74 16.39 17.46
CA PRO A 65 2.08 16.98 17.47
C PRO A 65 3.13 16.07 18.15
N THR A 66 2.67 15.07 18.91
CA THR A 66 3.51 14.07 19.55
C THR A 66 2.85 12.71 19.48
N VAL A 67 3.65 11.66 19.32
CA VAL A 67 3.22 10.26 19.32
C VAL A 67 3.75 9.58 20.58
N ASN A 68 2.91 8.83 21.30
CA ASN A 68 3.30 8.11 22.50
C ASN A 68 3.29 6.60 22.26
N ILE A 69 4.44 6.04 21.93
CA ILE A 69 4.59 4.62 21.57
C ILE A 69 5.07 3.77 22.74
N GLU A 70 4.81 2.47 22.69
CA GLU A 70 5.48 1.51 23.56
C GLU A 70 7.00 1.53 23.35
N LYS A 71 7.75 1.27 24.42
CA LYS A 71 9.20 1.12 24.34
C LYS A 71 9.60 -0.07 23.47
N PHE A 72 10.74 0.10 22.82
CA PHE A 72 11.46 -0.95 22.13
C PHE A 72 12.93 -0.90 22.56
N ASP A 73 13.60 -2.04 22.53
CA ASP A 73 14.93 -2.18 23.13
C ASP A 73 16.06 -1.78 22.18
N ASN A 74 15.87 -1.99 20.87
CA ASN A 74 16.91 -1.82 19.86
C ASN A 74 16.33 -1.30 18.54
N TYR A 75 17.13 -0.55 17.80
CA TYR A 75 16.82 -0.16 16.43
C TYR A 75 17.05 -1.34 15.46
N TYR A 76 16.38 -1.30 14.30
CA TYR A 76 16.55 -2.30 13.27
C TYR A 76 18.02 -2.43 12.84
N GLY A 77 18.48 -3.67 12.74
CA GLY A 77 19.83 -3.99 12.25
C GLY A 77 20.96 -3.55 13.17
N ASN A 78 20.71 -3.23 14.45
CA ASN A 78 21.78 -3.00 15.43
C ASN A 78 21.29 -3.26 16.87
N ASN A 79 22.19 -3.15 17.85
CA ASN A 79 21.89 -3.33 19.29
C ASN A 79 21.98 -2.01 20.08
N LEU A 80 21.74 -0.87 19.43
CA LEU A 80 21.75 0.43 20.09
C LEU A 80 20.41 0.64 20.77
N SER A 81 20.46 0.97 22.07
CA SER A 81 19.25 1.30 22.83
C SER A 81 18.79 2.73 22.55
N PRO A 82 17.46 2.96 22.43
CA PRO A 82 16.92 4.29 22.19
C PRO A 82 17.18 5.25 23.36
N ALA A 83 17.55 6.48 23.02
CA ALA A 83 17.82 7.54 23.99
C ALA A 83 17.08 8.85 23.64
N ILE A 84 16.89 9.71 24.65
CA ILE A 84 16.37 11.06 24.43
C ILE A 84 17.32 11.81 23.50
N GLY A 85 16.74 12.48 22.50
CA GLY A 85 17.47 13.21 21.47
C GLY A 85 17.83 12.38 20.24
N ASP A 86 17.57 11.06 20.26
CA ASP A 86 17.73 10.25 19.07
C ASP A 86 16.74 10.67 17.99
N ILE A 87 17.26 10.84 16.78
CA ILE A 87 16.47 11.02 15.57
C ILE A 87 16.16 9.63 15.03
N ILE A 88 14.91 9.41 14.66
CA ILE A 88 14.42 8.12 14.20
C ILE A 88 13.66 8.24 12.89
N VAL A 89 13.67 7.16 12.11
CA VAL A 89 12.74 6.92 11.01
C VAL A 89 11.84 5.77 11.42
N ALA A 90 10.53 5.95 11.35
CA ALA A 90 9.56 4.98 11.81
C ALA A 90 8.32 4.96 10.93
N VAL A 91 7.66 3.80 10.90
CA VAL A 91 6.30 3.65 10.35
C VAL A 91 5.32 3.61 11.51
N LEU A 92 4.46 4.62 11.59
CA LEU A 92 3.26 4.61 12.41
C LEU A 92 2.25 3.65 11.76
N ILE A 93 1.76 2.67 12.49
CA ILE A 93 0.76 1.70 12.03
C ILE A 93 -0.62 1.91 12.65
N ASP A 94 -0.66 2.69 13.74
CA ASP A 94 -1.86 3.14 14.44
C ASP A 94 -1.51 4.40 15.25
N GLU A 95 -2.51 5.13 15.75
CA GLU A 95 -2.42 6.46 16.37
C GLU A 95 -1.30 6.60 17.44
N ASN A 96 -0.98 5.50 18.14
CA ASN A 96 0.07 5.44 19.16
C ASN A 96 0.94 4.17 19.05
N LYS A 97 1.09 3.64 17.84
CA LYS A 97 1.82 2.39 17.62
C LYS A 97 2.67 2.50 16.36
N ILE A 98 3.96 2.22 16.51
CA ILE A 98 4.86 2.05 15.37
C ILE A 98 5.10 0.57 15.08
N ASP A 99 5.57 0.28 13.88
CA ASP A 99 6.24 -0.99 13.61
C ASP A 99 7.58 -1.03 14.36
N SER A 100 7.60 -1.69 15.52
CA SER A 100 8.80 -1.81 16.35
C SER A 100 9.90 -2.66 15.70
N LEU A 101 9.57 -3.43 14.65
CA LEU A 101 10.56 -4.15 13.84
C LEU A 101 11.14 -3.28 12.73
N TRP A 102 10.58 -2.10 12.46
CA TRP A 102 11.00 -1.22 11.36
C TRP A 102 11.28 0.20 11.82
N VAL A 103 11.98 0.33 12.96
CA VAL A 103 12.41 1.60 13.51
C VAL A 103 13.93 1.76 13.40
N PHE A 104 14.37 2.85 12.79
CA PHE A 104 15.79 3.12 12.54
C PHE A 104 16.22 4.32 13.34
N LYS A 105 17.46 4.29 13.84
CA LYS A 105 18.14 5.52 14.26
C LYS A 105 18.71 6.20 13.03
N ALA A 106 18.59 7.52 12.94
CA ALA A 106 19.10 8.33 11.84
C ALA A 106 20.17 9.31 12.32
N THR A 107 21.06 9.69 11.41
CA THR A 107 22.12 10.68 11.66
C THR A 107 21.62 12.12 11.65
N SER A 108 20.51 12.40 10.96
CA SER A 108 19.97 13.75 10.73
C SER A 108 18.45 13.69 10.60
N ALA A 109 17.79 14.83 10.84
CA ALA A 109 16.36 15.03 10.62
C ALA A 109 16.04 15.49 9.18
N ASP A 110 17.07 15.88 8.43
CA ASP A 110 16.96 16.22 7.02
C ASP A 110 16.89 14.95 6.18
N TYR A 111 15.77 14.75 5.50
CA TYR A 111 15.51 13.54 4.72
C TYR A 111 16.49 13.38 3.54
N GLU A 112 17.03 14.47 2.99
CA GLU A 112 17.91 14.39 1.82
C GLU A 112 19.29 13.84 2.17
N THR A 113 19.72 14.05 3.41
CA THR A 113 21.08 13.78 3.88
C THR A 113 21.16 12.76 5.01
N LEU A 114 20.02 12.28 5.52
CA LEU A 114 20.03 11.29 6.59
C LEU A 114 20.68 9.97 6.15
N GLU A 115 21.33 9.33 7.12
CA GLU A 115 21.81 7.96 7.02
C GLU A 115 21.12 7.12 8.09
N LEU A 116 20.64 5.94 7.69
CA LEU A 116 20.06 4.97 8.61
C LEU A 116 21.19 4.19 9.29
N ILE A 117 21.28 4.33 10.61
CA ILE A 117 22.27 3.59 11.42
C ILE A 117 21.76 2.16 11.57
N SER A 118 22.29 1.25 10.76
CA SER A 118 21.95 -0.18 10.72
C SER A 118 23.09 -0.93 10.02
N GLU A 119 23.13 -2.26 10.19
CA GLU A 119 23.82 -3.13 9.25
C GLU A 119 23.38 -2.79 7.80
N PRO A 120 24.32 -2.80 6.82
CA PRO A 120 24.08 -2.31 5.46
C PRO A 120 23.36 -3.37 4.61
N TYR A 121 22.22 -3.87 5.09
CA TYR A 121 21.37 -4.76 4.31
C TYR A 121 20.88 -4.04 3.05
N SER A 122 20.84 -4.75 1.92
CA SER A 122 20.41 -4.16 0.64
C SER A 122 19.04 -3.48 0.71
N MET A 123 18.13 -4.02 1.53
CA MET A 123 16.82 -3.41 1.76
C MET A 123 16.92 -2.07 2.49
N VAL A 124 17.82 -1.94 3.47
CA VAL A 124 18.02 -0.69 4.24
C VAL A 124 18.65 0.37 3.35
N VAL A 125 19.64 0.01 2.54
CA VAL A 125 20.27 0.93 1.57
C VAL A 125 19.21 1.47 0.60
N ARG A 126 18.41 0.59 0.01
CA ARG A 126 17.34 1.00 -0.90
C ARG A 126 16.25 1.83 -0.20
N TYR A 127 15.92 1.49 1.04
CA TYR A 127 14.96 2.23 1.85
C TYR A 127 15.43 3.67 2.11
N GLN A 128 16.71 3.83 2.48
CA GLN A 128 17.36 5.13 2.61
C GLN A 128 17.38 5.89 1.27
N GLU A 129 17.74 5.23 0.17
CA GLU A 129 17.74 5.85 -1.16
C GLU A 129 16.35 6.40 -1.52
N TYR A 130 15.27 5.67 -1.26
CA TYR A 130 13.91 6.16 -1.51
C TYR A 130 13.49 7.32 -0.62
N ILE A 131 13.92 7.34 0.64
CA ILE A 131 13.73 8.49 1.53
C ILE A 131 14.48 9.69 0.93
N ASN A 132 15.79 9.57 0.72
CA ASN A 132 16.65 10.69 0.35
C ASN A 132 16.38 11.25 -1.05
N SER A 133 15.89 10.42 -1.98
CA SER A 133 15.48 10.85 -3.32
C SER A 133 14.08 11.48 -3.36
N GLY A 134 13.32 11.38 -2.27
CA GLY A 134 11.97 11.88 -2.14
C GLY A 134 10.91 11.04 -2.87
N GLU A 135 11.19 9.78 -3.20
CA GLU A 135 10.24 8.89 -3.90
C GLU A 135 8.95 8.69 -3.09
N TYR A 136 9.04 8.59 -1.76
CA TYR A 136 7.85 8.49 -0.91
C TYR A 136 6.96 9.74 -0.96
N PHE A 137 7.54 10.93 -1.07
CA PHE A 137 6.75 12.15 -1.22
C PHE A 137 6.00 12.16 -2.56
N ARG A 138 6.64 11.70 -3.64
CA ARG A 138 6.00 11.56 -4.97
C ARG A 138 4.89 10.52 -4.93
N ALA A 139 5.11 9.41 -4.22
CA ALA A 139 4.09 8.39 -4.03
C ALA A 139 2.88 8.95 -3.26
N GLN A 140 3.10 9.74 -2.20
CA GLN A 140 2.00 10.42 -1.49
C GLN A 140 1.23 11.39 -2.39
N GLU A 141 1.94 12.24 -3.14
CA GLU A 141 1.33 13.21 -4.07
C GLU A 141 0.43 12.52 -5.10
N LYS A 142 0.86 11.36 -5.60
CA LYS A 142 0.07 10.53 -6.52
C LYS A 142 -1.19 9.99 -5.84
N ILE A 143 -1.08 9.45 -4.63
CA ILE A 143 -2.24 8.97 -3.85
C ILE A 143 -3.24 10.11 -3.61
N ASP A 144 -2.76 11.30 -3.23
CA ASP A 144 -3.60 12.47 -2.96
C ASP A 144 -4.34 12.92 -4.23
N THR A 145 -3.65 12.90 -5.37
CA THR A 145 -4.21 13.28 -6.68
C THR A 145 -5.24 12.27 -7.17
N GLU A 146 -4.96 10.98 -7.04
CA GLU A 146 -5.89 9.90 -7.40
C GLU A 146 -7.15 9.96 -6.52
N THR A 147 -6.99 10.09 -5.21
CA THR A 147 -8.10 10.24 -4.25
C THR A 147 -8.97 11.46 -4.58
N THR A 148 -8.35 12.61 -4.88
CA THR A 148 -9.07 13.82 -5.28
C THR A 148 -9.86 13.61 -6.57
N THR A 149 -9.28 12.91 -7.55
CA THR A 149 -9.92 12.63 -8.84
C THR A 149 -11.11 11.68 -8.68
N GLU A 150 -10.99 10.66 -7.82
CA GLU A 150 -12.10 9.75 -7.51
C GLU A 150 -13.26 10.46 -6.82
N VAL A 151 -12.99 11.36 -5.87
CA VAL A 151 -14.03 12.16 -5.19
C VAL A 151 -14.74 13.10 -6.18
N ILE A 152 -14.00 13.73 -7.10
CA ILE A 152 -14.58 14.58 -8.16
C ILE A 152 -15.39 13.73 -9.16
N ALA A 153 -14.95 12.52 -9.49
CA ALA A 153 -15.69 11.63 -10.37
C ALA A 153 -17.01 11.17 -9.72
N GLN A 154 -17.00 10.84 -8.43
CA GLN A 154 -18.20 10.45 -7.66
C GLN A 154 -19.20 11.60 -7.53
N THR A 155 -18.74 12.81 -7.18
CA THR A 155 -19.60 13.99 -7.07
C THR A 155 -20.23 14.44 -8.40
N ASN A 156 -19.62 14.13 -9.54
CA ASN A 156 -20.19 14.40 -10.87
C ASN A 156 -21.06 13.26 -11.42
N THR A 157 -21.09 12.08 -10.78
CA THR A 157 -21.86 10.90 -11.25
C THR A 157 -23.13 10.62 -10.47
N ASP A 158 -23.36 11.30 -9.35
CA ASP A 158 -24.61 11.18 -8.57
C ASP A 158 -25.87 11.69 -9.33
N ASP A 159 -25.70 12.40 -10.45
CA ASP A 159 -26.83 12.78 -11.34
C ASP A 159 -27.03 11.85 -12.57
N GLU A 160 -26.15 10.87 -12.85
CA GLU A 160 -26.29 10.01 -14.04
C GLU A 160 -26.04 8.49 -13.84
N GLN A 161 -25.53 8.01 -12.70
CA GLN A 161 -25.02 6.63 -12.60
C GLN A 161 -26.05 5.53 -12.28
N ASP A 162 -27.27 5.86 -11.81
CA ASP A 162 -28.29 4.84 -11.49
C ASP A 162 -28.93 4.19 -12.75
N ASN A 163 -28.83 4.83 -13.91
CA ASN A 163 -29.51 4.39 -15.13
C ASN A 163 -28.66 3.46 -16.03
N SER A 164 -27.33 3.49 -15.87
CA SER A 164 -26.39 2.71 -16.70
C SER A 164 -26.34 1.24 -16.31
N ASN A 165 -26.18 0.97 -15.01
CA ASN A 165 -26.02 -0.39 -14.49
C ASN A 165 -27.29 -1.23 -14.73
N ASN A 166 -28.47 -0.64 -14.50
CA ASN A 166 -29.76 -1.30 -14.75
C ASN A 166 -29.97 -1.67 -16.23
N ARG A 167 -29.47 -0.85 -17.17
CA ARG A 167 -29.53 -1.17 -18.61
C ARG A 167 -28.64 -2.34 -18.98
N ILE A 168 -27.42 -2.42 -18.44
CA ILE A 168 -26.49 -3.53 -18.72
C ILE A 168 -27.08 -4.85 -18.23
N TYR A 169 -27.62 -4.88 -17.00
CA TYR A 169 -28.29 -6.08 -16.47
C TYR A 169 -29.49 -6.50 -17.33
N LEU A 170 -30.29 -5.55 -17.80
CA LEU A 170 -31.43 -5.83 -18.68
C LEU A 170 -31.00 -6.41 -20.03
N TYR A 171 -29.95 -5.88 -20.66
CA TYR A 171 -29.43 -6.42 -21.92
C TYR A 171 -28.82 -7.82 -21.75
N THR A 172 -28.15 -8.07 -20.64
CA THR A 172 -27.54 -9.38 -20.36
C THR A 172 -28.63 -10.43 -20.10
N LEU A 173 -29.69 -10.07 -19.38
CA LEU A 173 -30.85 -10.94 -19.16
C LEU A 173 -31.59 -11.27 -20.47
N MET A 174 -31.78 -10.28 -21.35
CA MET A 174 -32.40 -10.47 -22.67
C MET A 174 -31.55 -11.38 -23.58
N ALA A 175 -30.22 -11.26 -23.51
CA ALA A 175 -29.31 -12.14 -24.26
C ALA A 175 -29.39 -13.60 -23.76
N VAL A 176 -29.45 -13.82 -22.45
CA VAL A 176 -29.59 -15.18 -21.89
C VAL A 176 -30.93 -15.82 -22.26
N LEU A 177 -32.03 -15.06 -22.21
CA LEU A 177 -33.36 -15.55 -22.59
C LEU A 177 -33.44 -15.92 -24.07
N SER A 178 -32.85 -15.12 -24.96
CA SER A 178 -32.86 -15.40 -26.40
C SER A 178 -32.06 -16.68 -26.75
N VAL A 179 -30.94 -16.93 -26.08
CA VAL A 179 -30.21 -18.21 -26.20
C VAL A 179 -31.05 -19.39 -25.73
N PHE A 180 -31.77 -19.26 -24.61
CA PHE A 180 -32.64 -20.31 -24.10
C PHE A 180 -33.77 -20.68 -25.08
N VAL A 181 -34.38 -19.67 -25.72
CA VAL A 181 -35.40 -19.88 -26.75
C VAL A 181 -34.81 -20.59 -27.98
N LEU A 182 -33.64 -20.18 -28.44
CA LEU A 182 -32.96 -20.82 -29.59
C LEU A 182 -32.60 -22.27 -29.31
N VAL A 183 -32.09 -22.57 -28.11
CA VAL A 183 -31.79 -23.95 -27.68
C VAL A 183 -33.06 -24.79 -27.63
N ARG A 184 -34.17 -24.24 -27.10
CA ARG A 184 -35.45 -24.96 -27.05
C ARG A 184 -36.01 -25.23 -28.45
N LEU A 185 -35.92 -24.27 -29.38
CA LEU A 185 -36.32 -24.45 -30.78
C LEU A 185 -35.46 -25.50 -31.49
N PHE A 186 -34.16 -25.51 -31.22
CA PHE A 186 -33.23 -26.49 -31.81
C PHE A 186 -33.49 -27.91 -31.29
N LEU A 187 -33.77 -28.05 -29.99
CA LEU A 187 -34.14 -29.33 -29.38
C LEU A 187 -35.50 -29.84 -29.88
N ASN A 188 -36.48 -28.95 -30.08
CA ASN A 188 -37.80 -29.34 -30.56
C ASN A 188 -37.79 -29.75 -32.04
N LYS A 189 -36.91 -29.14 -32.85
CA LYS A 189 -36.72 -29.51 -34.27
C LYS A 189 -36.05 -30.89 -34.46
N ARG A 190 -35.37 -31.41 -33.43
CA ARG A 190 -34.70 -32.73 -33.47
C ARG A 190 -35.62 -33.89 -33.10
N ASN A 191 -36.82 -33.59 -32.60
CA ASN A 191 -37.83 -34.57 -32.17
C ASN A 191 -38.97 -34.77 -33.19
N HIS A 192 -38.80 -34.28 -34.43
CA HIS A 192 -39.67 -34.54 -35.57
C HIS A 192 -38.87 -35.13 -36.73
#